data_AF-A0A5K7Z933-F1
#
_entry.id   AF-A0A5K7Z933-F1
#
_cell.length_a   1.000
_cell.length_b   1.000
_cell.length_c   1.000
_cell.angle_alpha   90.00
_cell.angle_beta   90.00
_cell.angle_gamma   90.00
#
_symmetry.space_group_name_H-M   'P 1'
#
loop_
_entity.id
_entity.type
_entity.pdbx_description
1 polymer ?
#
loop_
_entity_poly.entity_id
_entity_poly.type
_entity_poly.pdbx_seq_one_letter_code
_entity_poly.pdbx_strand_id
1 'polypeptide(L)'
;MRILVIDSDPSSKTNATMLLQSMGHCDEAQDGLSAETVFREALEAGKPYELLLIDIESTDSQETSILTALRGIEEQLAVPSEKKVRIFVTTALSGRQLKTDCLMRGADEFLGKPLDKTVLFGKINKYGLLESRTASAEGTTPGVTIIEMSAVLDTINRKIEKDDPSLPPAPKIAMKLRQMIDCNAEIKEVVDLLQQDLAVATKLIRASNSAYYRGVKKSANLTQATSRLGLDRTREVVMSICCQGYFVTNHRPYREMVETLWWHSLACAHTADWVAERLGWKVEEDVFSIGLLHDIGKLLMIQVAGEMVQRKKGTQEVDMGDLYAAMKSHHERLGAAILEKMGYPEIFASLVKRHHRMDDPETTPRALQIIQRADMLAKAAGFGLGQQTPEAIAQAMEDLGIDERIKEDALSEIPLRMEQLRYVFG
;
A
#
# COMPACT_ATOMS: atom_id res chain seq x y z
N MET A 1 1.57 -2.65 -32.23
CA MET A 1 2.53 -3.29 -31.31
C MET A 1 2.98 -4.66 -31.81
N ARG A 2 4.28 -4.84 -32.08
CA ARG A 2 4.94 -6.17 -32.13
C ARG A 2 5.52 -6.49 -30.75
N ILE A 3 5.23 -7.69 -30.26
CA ILE A 3 5.55 -8.12 -28.89
C ILE A 3 6.30 -9.45 -28.95
N LEU A 4 7.34 -9.62 -28.15
CA LEU A 4 8.04 -10.90 -27.99
C LEU A 4 7.90 -11.37 -26.54
N VAL A 5 7.31 -12.56 -26.34
CA VAL A 5 7.11 -13.19 -25.02
C VAL A 5 8.14 -14.30 -24.82
N ILE A 6 8.91 -14.22 -23.74
CA ILE A 6 10.00 -15.12 -23.39
C ILE A 6 9.68 -15.71 -22.02
N ASP A 7 9.22 -16.97 -21.99
CA ASP A 7 8.87 -17.68 -20.76
C ASP A 7 9.05 -19.18 -20.98
N SER A 8 9.80 -19.82 -20.08
CA SER A 8 10.16 -21.24 -20.13
C SER A 8 8.99 -22.13 -19.69
N ASP A 9 8.03 -21.60 -18.93
CA ASP A 9 6.79 -22.30 -18.57
C ASP A 9 5.73 -22.13 -19.67
N PRO A 10 5.31 -23.21 -20.37
CA PRO A 10 4.35 -23.11 -21.45
C PRO A 10 2.99 -22.54 -21.04
N SER A 11 2.57 -22.78 -19.79
CA SER A 11 1.27 -22.32 -19.28
C SER A 11 1.26 -20.82 -19.03
N SER A 12 2.30 -20.32 -18.37
CA SER A 12 2.55 -18.90 -18.13
C SER A 12 2.73 -18.14 -19.43
N LYS A 13 3.53 -18.68 -20.36
CA LYS A 13 3.70 -18.11 -21.70
C LYS A 13 2.37 -17.97 -22.42
N THR A 14 1.57 -19.04 -22.47
CA THR A 14 0.26 -19.03 -23.12
C THR A 14 -0.64 -17.95 -22.51
N ASN A 15 -0.67 -17.82 -21.19
CA ASN A 15 -1.47 -16.80 -20.50
C ASN A 15 -0.98 -15.37 -20.83
N ALA A 16 0.33 -15.13 -20.78
CA ALA A 16 0.91 -13.84 -21.16
C ALA A 16 0.60 -13.48 -22.61
N THR A 17 0.78 -14.42 -23.53
CA THR A 17 0.43 -14.27 -24.94
C THR A 17 -1.06 -13.94 -25.10
N MET A 18 -1.98 -14.68 -24.46
CA MET A 18 -3.43 -14.39 -24.55
C MET A 18 -3.79 -12.98 -24.08
N LEU A 19 -3.13 -12.48 -23.02
CA LEU A 19 -3.36 -11.12 -22.53
C LEU A 19 -2.90 -10.07 -23.55
N LEU A 20 -1.72 -10.29 -24.15
CA LEU A 20 -1.04 -9.35 -25.03
C LEU A 20 -1.51 -9.40 -26.49
N GLN A 21 -2.11 -10.51 -26.93
CA GLN A 21 -2.70 -10.66 -28.28
C GLN A 21 -3.75 -9.58 -28.57
N SER A 22 -4.44 -9.08 -27.54
CA SER A 22 -5.40 -7.98 -27.68
C SER A 22 -4.75 -6.62 -28.02
N MET A 23 -3.44 -6.50 -27.85
CA MET A 23 -2.66 -5.26 -28.02
C MET A 23 -1.74 -5.28 -29.24
N GLY A 24 -1.45 -6.46 -29.78
CA GLY A 24 -0.43 -6.59 -30.79
C GLY A 24 -0.19 -8.01 -31.26
N HIS A 25 0.69 -8.15 -32.24
CA HIS A 25 1.17 -9.44 -32.68
C HIS A 25 2.21 -9.94 -31.68
N CYS A 26 1.98 -11.13 -31.11
CA CYS A 26 2.87 -11.75 -30.15
C CYS A 26 3.66 -12.87 -30.84
N ASP A 27 4.97 -12.72 -30.89
CA ASP A 27 5.91 -13.80 -31.16
C ASP A 27 6.35 -14.42 -29.82
N GLU A 28 6.75 -15.69 -29.84
CA GLU A 28 7.14 -16.44 -28.64
C GLU A 28 8.54 -17.03 -28.78
N ALA A 29 9.31 -16.99 -27.69
CA ALA A 29 10.58 -17.70 -27.56
C ALA A 29 10.53 -18.68 -26.36
N GLN A 30 11.38 -19.71 -26.40
CA GLN A 30 11.41 -20.74 -25.36
C GLN A 30 12.52 -20.52 -24.34
N ASP A 31 13.57 -19.81 -24.74
CA ASP A 31 14.77 -19.54 -23.95
C ASP A 31 15.46 -18.26 -24.42
N GLY A 32 16.54 -17.86 -23.75
CA GLY A 32 17.29 -16.66 -24.11
C GLY A 32 17.97 -16.73 -25.48
N LEU A 33 18.46 -17.89 -25.90
CA LEU A 33 19.18 -18.03 -27.16
C LEU A 33 18.24 -17.89 -28.38
N SER A 34 17.06 -18.50 -28.31
CA SER A 34 16.01 -18.32 -29.31
C SER A 34 15.48 -16.89 -29.33
N ALA A 35 15.35 -16.26 -28.17
CA ALA A 35 14.96 -14.86 -28.05
C ALA A 35 15.96 -13.91 -28.73
N GLU A 36 17.27 -14.07 -28.48
CA GLU A 36 18.32 -13.27 -29.12
C GLU A 36 18.31 -13.39 -30.64
N THR A 37 18.10 -14.62 -31.14
CA THR A 37 18.04 -14.90 -32.58
C THR A 37 16.84 -14.18 -33.22
N VAL A 38 15.64 -14.38 -32.68
CA VAL A 38 14.40 -13.78 -33.19
C VAL A 38 14.44 -12.24 -33.08
N PHE A 39 14.98 -11.72 -31.98
CA PHE A 39 15.12 -10.28 -31.77
C PHE A 39 16.08 -9.63 -32.80
N ARG A 40 17.24 -10.26 -33.05
CA ARG A 40 18.22 -9.79 -34.03
C ARG A 40 17.63 -9.82 -35.45
N GLU A 41 17.04 -10.94 -35.85
CA GLU A 41 16.41 -11.08 -37.17
C GLU A 41 15.31 -10.04 -37.40
N ALA A 42 14.50 -9.75 -36.37
CA ALA A 42 13.45 -8.75 -36.44
C ALA A 42 14.00 -7.33 -36.65
N LEU A 43 15.10 -6.97 -35.97
CA LEU A 43 15.78 -5.69 -36.15
C LEU A 43 16.39 -5.56 -37.55
N GLU A 44 17.11 -6.58 -38.01
CA GLU A 44 17.74 -6.61 -39.34
C GLU A 44 16.70 -6.57 -40.48
N ALA A 45 15.54 -7.20 -40.28
CA ALA A 45 14.42 -7.16 -41.21
C ALA A 45 13.62 -5.83 -41.16
N GLY A 46 14.03 -4.85 -40.33
CA GLY A 46 13.35 -3.56 -40.19
C GLY A 46 11.97 -3.67 -39.52
N LYS A 47 11.73 -4.73 -38.74
CA LYS A 47 10.47 -5.00 -38.02
C LYS A 47 10.72 -5.08 -36.50
N PRO A 48 11.21 -4.00 -35.87
CA PRO A 48 11.56 -3.99 -34.45
C PRO A 48 10.37 -4.38 -33.58
N TYR A 49 10.66 -5.03 -32.45
CA TYR A 49 9.68 -5.19 -31.37
C TYR A 49 9.52 -3.88 -30.61
N GLU A 50 8.30 -3.63 -30.14
CA GLU A 50 7.97 -2.47 -29.30
C GLU A 50 7.93 -2.85 -27.81
N LEU A 51 7.65 -4.12 -27.51
CA LEU A 51 7.64 -4.68 -26.16
C LEU A 51 8.25 -6.09 -26.13
N LEU A 52 9.13 -6.34 -25.18
CA LEU A 52 9.58 -7.67 -24.76
C LEU A 52 9.03 -7.96 -23.36
N LEU A 53 8.40 -9.10 -23.18
CA LEU A 53 8.00 -9.61 -21.87
C LEU A 53 8.87 -10.82 -21.53
N ILE A 54 9.71 -10.71 -20.50
CA ILE A 54 10.73 -11.70 -20.15
C ILE A 54 10.48 -12.25 -18.76
N ASP A 55 10.31 -13.56 -18.64
CA ASP A 55 10.33 -14.21 -17.34
C ASP A 55 11.75 -14.43 -16.85
N ILE A 56 12.03 -14.02 -15.61
CA ILE A 56 13.33 -14.23 -14.95
C ILE A 56 13.09 -14.93 -13.61
N GLU A 57 13.67 -16.12 -13.45
CA GLU A 57 13.72 -16.80 -12.16
C GLU A 57 14.82 -16.21 -11.26
N SER A 58 14.58 -16.16 -9.94
CA SER A 58 15.47 -15.50 -8.97
C SER A 58 16.84 -16.15 -8.78
N THR A 59 17.06 -17.32 -9.37
CA THR A 59 18.24 -18.17 -9.15
C THR A 59 19.19 -18.26 -10.33
N ASP A 60 18.82 -17.72 -11.50
CA ASP A 60 19.62 -17.92 -12.71
C ASP A 60 20.40 -16.68 -13.17
N SER A 61 21.72 -16.76 -12.99
CA SER A 61 22.68 -15.78 -13.48
C SER A 61 22.77 -15.73 -15.01
N GLN A 62 22.33 -16.78 -15.73
CA GLN A 62 22.29 -16.82 -17.19
C GLN A 62 21.06 -16.12 -17.74
N GLU A 63 19.90 -16.19 -17.08
CA GLU A 63 18.69 -15.51 -17.55
C GLU A 63 18.77 -13.99 -17.36
N THR A 64 19.37 -13.49 -16.28
CA THR A 64 19.69 -12.05 -16.15
C THR A 64 20.75 -11.57 -17.16
N SER A 65 21.48 -12.49 -17.81
CA SER A 65 22.41 -12.14 -18.89
C SER A 65 21.69 -11.79 -20.20
N ILE A 66 20.45 -12.27 -20.39
CA ILE A 66 19.65 -11.99 -21.60
C ILE A 66 19.41 -10.49 -21.78
N LEU A 67 19.20 -9.75 -20.69
CA LEU A 67 18.94 -8.31 -20.72
C LEU A 67 20.15 -7.58 -21.32
N THR A 68 21.34 -7.92 -20.84
CA THR A 68 22.61 -7.37 -21.35
C THR A 68 22.84 -7.78 -22.80
N ALA A 69 22.54 -9.02 -23.16
CA ALA A 69 22.68 -9.50 -24.54
C ALA A 69 21.76 -8.75 -25.50
N LEU A 70 20.47 -8.60 -25.18
CA LEU A 70 19.49 -7.88 -25.99
C LEU A 70 19.86 -6.40 -26.18
N ARG A 71 20.30 -5.73 -25.10
CA ARG A 71 20.81 -4.34 -25.21
C ARG A 71 22.10 -4.26 -26.02
N GLY A 72 22.97 -5.25 -25.90
CA GLY A 72 24.17 -5.38 -26.73
C GLY A 72 23.86 -5.54 -28.22
N ILE A 73 22.78 -6.25 -28.58
CA ILE A 73 22.29 -6.34 -29.97
C ILE A 73 21.85 -4.97 -30.48
N GLU A 74 21.06 -4.22 -29.68
CA GLU A 74 20.64 -2.87 -30.05
C GLU A 74 21.83 -1.92 -30.24
N GLU A 75 22.86 -2.02 -29.40
CA GLU A 75 24.09 -1.23 -29.52
C GLU A 75 24.90 -1.60 -30.78
N GLN A 76 25.07 -2.90 -31.05
CA GLN A 76 25.76 -3.39 -32.25
C GLN A 76 25.10 -2.93 -33.54
N LEU A 77 23.76 -2.90 -33.57
CA LEU A 77 22.97 -2.43 -34.71
C LEU A 77 22.72 -0.92 -34.70
N ALA A 78 23.33 -0.19 -33.76
CA ALA A 78 23.20 1.27 -33.61
C ALA A 78 21.74 1.76 -33.56
N VAL A 79 20.88 1.03 -32.85
CA VAL A 79 19.46 1.39 -32.68
C VAL A 79 19.35 2.69 -31.88
N PRO A 80 18.71 3.75 -32.42
CA PRO A 80 18.53 5.01 -31.72
C PRO A 80 17.76 4.83 -30.41
N SER A 81 18.09 5.61 -29.38
CA SER A 81 17.47 5.50 -28.05
C SER A 81 15.94 5.59 -28.07
N GLU A 82 15.34 6.38 -28.98
CA GLU A 82 13.87 6.47 -29.09
C GLU A 82 13.21 5.24 -29.72
N LYS A 83 13.99 4.43 -30.44
CA LYS A 83 13.54 3.22 -31.14
C LYS A 83 13.89 1.93 -30.40
N LYS A 84 14.55 2.04 -29.23
CA LYS A 84 14.85 0.88 -28.39
C LYS A 84 13.58 0.24 -27.87
N VAL A 85 13.58 -1.08 -27.81
CA VAL A 85 12.43 -1.85 -27.33
C VAL A 85 12.23 -1.66 -25.83
N ARG A 86 10.99 -1.69 -25.37
CA ARG A 86 10.67 -1.71 -23.93
C ARG A 86 10.77 -3.14 -23.41
N ILE A 87 11.54 -3.37 -22.35
CA ILE A 87 11.75 -4.69 -21.76
C ILE A 87 11.06 -4.75 -20.39
N PHE A 88 10.00 -5.55 -20.29
CA PHE A 88 9.27 -5.80 -19.05
C PHE A 88 9.64 -7.17 -18.50
N VAL A 89 10.06 -7.22 -17.24
CA VAL A 89 10.46 -8.45 -16.57
C VAL A 89 9.31 -8.99 -15.71
N THR A 90 9.01 -10.28 -15.81
CA THR A 90 8.07 -10.99 -14.95
C THR A 90 8.82 -11.87 -13.96
N THR A 91 8.37 -11.93 -12.72
CA THR A 91 8.99 -12.79 -11.71
C THR A 91 8.02 -13.22 -10.61
N ALA A 92 8.19 -14.44 -10.11
CA ALA A 92 7.42 -14.99 -8.99
C ALA A 92 7.82 -14.44 -7.61
N LEU A 93 9.01 -13.80 -7.50
CA LEU A 93 9.57 -13.37 -6.22
C LEU A 93 9.72 -11.85 -6.14
N SER A 94 9.26 -11.29 -5.02
CA SER A 94 9.33 -9.86 -4.73
C SER A 94 10.63 -9.51 -4.00
N GLY A 95 11.77 -9.63 -4.68
CA GLY A 95 13.08 -9.28 -4.12
C GLY A 95 13.54 -7.89 -4.55
N ARG A 96 13.87 -6.99 -3.59
CA ARG A 96 14.43 -5.65 -3.90
C ARG A 96 15.73 -5.74 -4.71
N GLN A 97 16.57 -6.74 -4.42
CA GLN A 97 17.86 -6.92 -5.08
C GLN A 97 17.74 -7.38 -6.55
N LEU A 98 16.79 -8.28 -6.86
CA LEU A 98 16.54 -8.74 -8.22
C LEU A 98 16.01 -7.61 -9.11
N LYS A 99 15.09 -6.79 -8.58
CA LYS A 99 14.57 -5.61 -9.28
C LYS A 99 15.69 -4.62 -9.62
N THR A 100 16.57 -4.33 -8.66
CA THR A 100 17.70 -3.43 -8.89
C THR A 100 18.68 -4.00 -9.92
N ASP A 101 19.03 -5.28 -9.85
CA ASP A 101 19.97 -5.91 -10.80
C ASP A 101 19.43 -5.90 -12.23
N CYS A 102 18.15 -6.23 -12.41
CA CYS A 102 17.53 -6.22 -13.74
C CYS A 102 17.39 -4.80 -14.32
N LEU A 103 17.12 -3.77 -13.51
CA LEU A 103 17.14 -2.36 -13.96
C LEU A 103 18.53 -1.95 -14.43
N MET A 104 19.57 -2.28 -13.66
CA MET A 104 20.96 -1.99 -14.00
C MET A 104 21.40 -2.66 -15.31
N ARG A 105 20.76 -3.76 -15.69
CA ARG A 105 21.02 -4.51 -16.92
C ARG A 105 20.10 -4.13 -18.09
N GLY A 106 19.26 -3.12 -17.93
CA GLY A 106 18.51 -2.51 -19.03
C GLY A 106 17.04 -2.93 -19.16
N ALA A 107 16.44 -3.54 -18.14
CA ALA A 107 14.98 -3.67 -18.06
C ALA A 107 14.31 -2.30 -17.82
N ASP A 108 13.13 -2.10 -18.39
CA ASP A 108 12.34 -0.87 -18.23
C ASP A 108 11.34 -0.96 -17.06
N GLU A 109 10.77 -2.14 -16.77
CA GLU A 109 9.71 -2.31 -15.77
C GLU A 109 9.60 -3.76 -15.24
N PHE A 110 8.95 -3.93 -14.09
CA PHE A 110 8.74 -5.23 -13.44
C PHE A 110 7.26 -5.54 -13.18
N LEU A 111 6.93 -6.82 -13.33
CA LEU A 111 5.61 -7.37 -13.08
C LEU A 111 5.71 -8.59 -12.18
N GLY A 112 4.91 -8.61 -11.12
CA GLY A 112 4.79 -9.79 -10.26
C GLY A 112 3.94 -10.86 -10.96
N LYS A 113 4.34 -12.12 -10.84
CA LYS A 113 3.47 -13.25 -11.15
C LYS A 113 2.51 -13.53 -9.97
N PRO A 114 1.23 -13.88 -10.23
CA PRO A 114 0.60 -14.03 -11.54
C PRO A 114 0.36 -12.68 -12.24
N LEU A 115 0.51 -12.66 -13.58
CA LEU A 115 0.31 -11.47 -14.39
C LEU A 115 -1.13 -10.96 -14.29
N ASP A 116 -1.28 -9.78 -13.69
CA ASP A 116 -2.56 -9.08 -13.63
C ASP A 116 -2.73 -8.21 -14.88
N LYS A 117 -3.83 -8.44 -15.63
CA LYS A 117 -4.13 -7.74 -16.88
C LYS A 117 -4.13 -6.22 -16.71
N THR A 118 -4.73 -5.73 -15.63
CA THR A 118 -4.84 -4.28 -15.38
C THR A 118 -3.48 -3.69 -15.06
N VAL A 119 -2.66 -4.37 -14.24
CA VAL A 119 -1.29 -3.92 -13.93
C VAL A 119 -0.43 -3.91 -15.20
N LEU A 120 -0.40 -5.01 -15.96
CA LEU A 120 0.33 -5.12 -17.22
C LEU A 120 -0.08 -4.00 -18.18
N PHE A 121 -1.38 -3.77 -18.35
CA PHE A 121 -1.89 -2.78 -19.31
C PHE A 121 -1.59 -1.36 -18.86
N GLY A 122 -1.72 -1.06 -17.57
CA GLY A 122 -1.36 0.24 -17.00
C GLY A 122 0.12 0.54 -17.19
N LYS A 123 0.99 -0.46 -17.01
CA LYS A 123 2.42 -0.32 -17.31
C LYS A 123 2.66 -0.08 -18.80
N ILE A 124 2.06 -0.85 -19.70
CA ILE A 124 2.22 -0.64 -21.16
C ILE A 124 1.79 0.78 -21.56
N ASN A 125 0.66 1.26 -21.02
CA ASN A 125 0.17 2.61 -21.29
C ASN A 125 1.13 3.70 -20.80
N LYS A 126 1.73 3.53 -19.61
CA LYS A 126 2.74 4.46 -19.06
C LYS A 126 3.92 4.70 -20.00
N TYR A 127 4.29 3.70 -20.81
CA TYR A 127 5.40 3.81 -21.78
C TYR A 127 4.93 4.27 -23.18
N GLY A 128 3.68 4.69 -23.33
CA GLY A 128 3.14 5.22 -24.58
C GLY A 128 3.02 4.17 -25.69
N LEU A 129 3.01 2.89 -25.34
CA LEU A 129 2.97 1.77 -26.29
C LEU A 129 1.56 1.46 -26.83
N LEU A 130 0.55 2.16 -26.34
CA LEU A 130 -0.82 2.08 -26.85
C LEU A 130 -1.07 3.26 -27.80
N GLU A 131 -1.08 3.00 -29.10
CA GLU A 131 -1.50 4.01 -30.07
C GLU A 131 -3.00 4.31 -29.93
N SER A 132 -3.31 5.59 -29.85
CA SER A 132 -4.65 6.15 -30.02
C SER A 132 -5.22 5.78 -31.40
N ARG A 133 -6.06 4.74 -31.46
CA ARG A 133 -6.95 4.51 -32.60
C ARG A 133 -8.08 5.54 -32.59
N THR A 134 -7.89 6.68 -33.24
CA THR A 134 -9.02 7.51 -33.67
C THR A 134 -9.54 7.07 -35.04
N ALA A 135 -10.81 6.65 -35.04
CA ALA A 135 -11.80 6.72 -36.10
C ALA A 135 -11.59 5.92 -37.40
N SER A 136 -12.13 4.70 -37.42
CA SER A 136 -13.10 4.29 -38.46
C SER A 136 -13.94 3.11 -37.97
N ALA A 137 -15.22 3.40 -37.72
CA ALA A 137 -16.43 2.57 -37.74
C ALA A 137 -16.39 1.06 -37.41
N GLU A 138 -17.29 0.71 -36.48
CA GLU A 138 -18.06 -0.53 -36.35
C GLU A 138 -17.41 -1.75 -35.68
N GLY A 139 -17.56 -1.78 -34.35
CA GLY A 139 -17.32 -2.95 -33.50
C GLY A 139 -17.28 -2.55 -32.03
N THR A 140 -18.43 -2.31 -31.42
CA THR A 140 -18.60 -1.83 -30.03
C THR A 140 -17.95 -2.77 -28.99
N THR A 141 -16.77 -2.40 -28.50
CA THR A 141 -16.36 -2.67 -27.11
C THR A 141 -16.52 -1.36 -26.33
N PRO A 142 -17.15 -1.35 -25.13
CA PRO A 142 -17.35 -0.11 -24.39
C PRO A 142 -15.99 0.40 -23.91
N GLY A 143 -15.59 1.60 -24.36
CA GLY A 143 -14.45 2.31 -23.79
C GLY A 143 -14.72 2.61 -22.32
N VAL A 144 -13.77 2.27 -21.45
CA VAL A 144 -13.85 2.59 -20.02
C VAL A 144 -13.85 4.11 -19.87
N THR A 145 -14.88 4.68 -19.26
CA THR A 145 -14.96 6.13 -19.00
C THR A 145 -14.18 6.45 -17.73
N ILE A 146 -13.28 7.42 -17.76
CA ILE A 146 -12.56 7.84 -16.55
C ILE A 146 -13.49 8.65 -15.65
N ILE A 147 -13.53 8.30 -14.36
CA ILE A 147 -14.18 9.08 -13.32
C ILE A 147 -13.20 10.15 -12.88
N GLU A 148 -13.56 11.41 -13.13
CA GLU A 148 -12.82 12.57 -12.64
C GLU A 148 -12.69 12.55 -11.11
N MET A 149 -11.47 12.83 -10.63
CA MET A 149 -11.20 12.81 -9.19
C MET A 149 -12.01 13.87 -8.42
N SER A 150 -12.38 14.98 -9.06
CA SER A 150 -13.30 15.98 -8.51
C SER A 150 -14.67 15.37 -8.15
N ALA A 151 -15.21 14.47 -8.98
CA ALA A 151 -16.48 13.80 -8.71
C ALA A 151 -16.38 12.84 -7.50
N VAL A 152 -15.22 12.21 -7.30
CA VAL A 152 -14.95 11.38 -6.12
C VAL A 152 -14.90 12.27 -4.87
N LEU A 153 -14.13 13.37 -4.89
CA LEU A 153 -14.02 14.31 -3.78
C LEU A 153 -15.36 14.95 -3.41
N ASP A 154 -16.16 15.35 -4.40
CA ASP A 154 -17.50 15.88 -4.19
C ASP A 154 -18.43 14.83 -3.55
N THR A 155 -18.30 13.57 -3.97
CA THR A 155 -19.06 12.48 -3.37
C THR A 155 -18.67 12.27 -1.92
N ILE A 156 -17.37 12.32 -1.60
CA ILE A 156 -16.88 12.24 -0.22
C ILE A 156 -17.45 13.37 0.64
N ASN A 157 -17.31 14.63 0.19
CA ASN A 157 -17.80 15.78 0.96
C ASN A 157 -19.33 15.66 1.20
N ARG A 158 -20.12 15.33 0.17
CA ARG A 158 -21.56 15.11 0.32
C ARG A 158 -21.90 13.98 1.31
N LYS A 159 -21.12 12.90 1.32
CA LYS A 159 -21.32 11.80 2.26
C LYS A 159 -21.03 12.23 3.70
N ILE A 160 -19.95 12.98 3.92
CA ILE A 160 -19.59 13.52 5.23
C ILE A 160 -20.68 14.49 5.72
N GLU A 161 -21.16 15.40 4.88
CA GLU A 161 -22.22 16.36 5.22
C GLU A 161 -23.54 15.70 5.60
N LYS A 162 -23.84 14.54 5.01
CA LYS A 162 -25.12 13.82 5.16
C LYS A 162 -25.09 12.66 6.14
N ASP A 163 -23.97 12.42 6.81
CA ASP A 163 -23.79 11.27 7.72
C ASP A 163 -24.10 9.94 7.04
N ASP A 164 -23.61 9.81 5.80
CA ASP A 164 -23.93 8.66 4.97
C ASP A 164 -23.49 7.36 5.67
N PRO A 165 -24.40 6.37 5.83
CA PRO A 165 -24.11 5.13 6.56
C PRO A 165 -23.05 4.25 5.88
N SER A 166 -22.66 4.55 4.65
CA SER A 166 -21.56 3.88 3.96
C SER A 166 -20.17 4.39 4.34
N LEU A 167 -20.08 5.51 5.07
CA LEU A 167 -18.83 5.97 5.66
C LEU A 167 -18.37 5.01 6.76
N PRO A 168 -17.06 4.91 7.04
CA PRO A 168 -16.56 4.15 8.17
C PRO A 168 -17.31 4.57 9.46
N PRO A 169 -17.99 3.65 10.16
CA PRO A 169 -18.74 3.99 11.36
C PRO A 169 -17.78 4.22 12.52
N ALA A 170 -18.10 5.12 13.46
CA ALA A 170 -17.29 5.31 14.66
C ALA A 170 -17.10 3.98 15.44
N PRO A 171 -15.89 3.63 15.90
CA PRO A 171 -15.64 2.38 16.62
C PRO A 171 -16.09 2.52 18.09
N LYS A 172 -17.41 2.51 18.31
CA LYS A 172 -18.04 2.85 19.61
C LYS A 172 -17.49 2.08 20.80
N ILE A 173 -17.17 0.78 20.63
CA ILE A 173 -16.59 -0.05 21.69
C ILE A 173 -15.19 0.45 22.06
N ALA A 174 -14.33 0.71 21.08
CA ALA A 174 -12.99 1.24 21.31
C ALA A 174 -13.02 2.65 21.93
N MET A 175 -13.92 3.52 21.45
CA MET A 175 -14.08 4.87 22.00
C MET A 175 -14.57 4.84 23.46
N LYS A 176 -15.55 3.98 23.76
CA LYS A 176 -16.05 3.80 25.13
C LYS A 176 -14.98 3.19 26.04
N LEU A 177 -14.22 2.20 25.54
CA LEU A 177 -13.10 1.61 26.27
C LEU A 177 -12.07 2.68 26.64
N ARG A 178 -11.67 3.53 25.69
CA ARG A 178 -10.77 4.66 25.96
C ARG A 178 -11.30 5.54 27.08
N GLN A 179 -12.55 6.01 26.95
CA GLN A 179 -13.18 6.86 27.96
C GLN A 179 -13.22 6.21 29.35
N MET A 180 -13.48 4.90 29.42
CA MET A 180 -13.46 4.15 30.68
C MET A 180 -12.06 4.12 31.29
N ILE A 181 -11.02 3.87 30.50
CA ILE A 181 -9.63 3.87 30.96
C ILE A 181 -9.21 5.28 31.43
N ASP A 182 -9.57 6.33 30.68
CA ASP A 182 -9.32 7.72 31.06
C ASP A 182 -9.98 8.08 32.42
N CYS A 183 -11.06 7.38 32.78
CA CYS A 183 -11.76 7.50 34.05
C CYS A 183 -11.32 6.46 35.10
N ASN A 184 -10.14 5.86 34.95
CA ASN A 184 -9.55 4.86 35.85
C ASN A 184 -10.42 3.61 36.07
N ALA A 185 -11.10 3.13 35.02
CA ALA A 185 -11.88 1.89 35.10
C ALA A 185 -11.03 0.68 35.51
N GLU A 186 -11.63 -0.22 36.27
CA GLU A 186 -11.01 -1.49 36.65
C GLU A 186 -11.07 -2.51 35.50
N ILE A 187 -10.17 -3.51 35.55
CA ILE A 187 -10.13 -4.62 34.58
C ILE A 187 -11.50 -5.29 34.44
N LYS A 188 -12.25 -5.44 35.53
CA LYS A 188 -13.57 -6.06 35.51
C LYS A 188 -14.56 -5.28 34.64
N GLU A 189 -14.60 -3.96 34.78
CA GLU A 189 -15.49 -3.09 34.01
C GLU A 189 -15.17 -3.13 32.51
N VAL A 190 -13.86 -3.16 32.17
CA VAL A 190 -13.40 -3.33 30.79
C VAL A 190 -13.82 -4.68 30.23
N VAL A 191 -13.67 -5.76 31.00
CA VAL A 191 -14.12 -7.10 30.60
C VAL A 191 -15.63 -7.11 30.35
N ASP A 192 -16.44 -6.50 31.22
CA ASP A 192 -17.90 -6.44 31.09
C ASP A 192 -18.34 -5.65 29.84
N LEU A 193 -17.57 -4.61 29.45
CA LEU A 193 -17.78 -3.91 28.18
C LEU A 193 -17.47 -4.83 26.99
N LEU A 194 -16.30 -5.46 26.99
CA LEU A 194 -15.79 -6.21 25.84
C LEU A 194 -16.55 -7.53 25.62
N GLN A 195 -17.18 -8.10 26.66
CA GLN A 195 -18.06 -9.27 26.54
C GLN A 195 -19.30 -9.02 25.67
N GLN A 196 -19.66 -7.75 25.44
CA GLN A 196 -20.83 -7.39 24.62
C GLN A 196 -20.59 -7.65 23.12
N ASP A 197 -19.33 -7.83 22.69
CA ASP A 197 -18.96 -8.10 21.30
C ASP A 197 -18.08 -9.34 21.20
N LEU A 198 -18.66 -10.42 20.67
CA LEU A 198 -17.99 -11.71 20.52
C LEU A 198 -16.79 -11.65 19.57
N ALA A 199 -16.84 -10.82 18.53
CA ALA A 199 -15.76 -10.70 17.56
C ALA A 199 -14.54 -10.01 18.19
N VAL A 200 -14.77 -8.92 18.93
CA VAL A 200 -13.73 -8.22 19.69
C VAL A 200 -13.15 -9.14 20.78
N ALA A 201 -14.00 -9.78 21.58
CA ALA A 201 -13.56 -10.68 22.66
C ALA A 201 -12.68 -11.84 22.14
N THR A 202 -13.10 -12.49 21.05
CA THR A 202 -12.37 -13.62 20.45
C THR A 202 -11.02 -13.17 19.89
N LYS A 203 -10.99 -12.05 19.15
CA LYS A 203 -9.76 -11.50 18.58
C LYS A 203 -8.80 -11.02 19.67
N LEU A 204 -9.30 -10.43 20.77
CA LEU A 204 -8.47 -10.01 21.91
C LEU A 204 -7.83 -11.22 22.62
N ILE A 205 -8.58 -12.30 22.85
CA ILE A 205 -8.02 -13.54 23.41
C ILE A 205 -6.94 -14.10 22.48
N ARG A 206 -7.18 -14.14 21.17
CA ARG A 206 -6.17 -14.57 20.18
C ARG A 206 -4.94 -13.68 20.20
N ALA A 207 -5.12 -12.36 20.25
CA ALA A 207 -4.04 -11.39 20.35
C ALA A 207 -3.19 -11.63 21.61
N SER A 208 -3.80 -11.79 22.78
CA SER A 208 -3.09 -12.05 24.05
C SER A 208 -2.25 -13.35 24.07
N ASN A 209 -2.46 -14.22 23.08
CA ASN A 209 -1.75 -15.48 22.89
C ASN A 209 -0.76 -15.47 21.71
N SER A 210 -0.63 -14.34 21.00
CA SER A 210 0.34 -14.18 19.92
C SER A 210 1.78 -14.27 20.44
N ALA A 211 2.75 -14.55 19.57
CA ALA A 211 4.17 -14.58 19.95
C ALA A 211 4.61 -13.29 20.65
N TYR A 212 4.00 -12.16 20.29
CA TYR A 212 4.28 -10.86 20.86
C TYR A 212 3.79 -10.70 22.31
N TYR A 213 2.55 -11.14 22.59
CA TYR A 213 1.92 -10.92 23.89
C TYR A 213 1.91 -12.16 24.80
N ARG A 214 2.31 -13.34 24.31
CA ARG A 214 2.14 -14.59 25.06
C ARG A 214 3.01 -14.63 26.31
N GLY A 215 2.40 -15.03 27.41
CA GLY A 215 3.11 -15.45 28.62
C GLY A 215 3.44 -16.94 28.61
N VAL A 216 3.84 -17.45 29.78
CA VAL A 216 4.16 -18.87 29.99
C VAL A 216 2.94 -19.78 29.75
N LYS A 217 1.75 -19.36 30.19
CA LYS A 217 0.47 -20.07 29.97
C LYS A 217 -0.35 -19.38 28.89
N LYS A 218 -1.29 -20.08 28.24
CA LYS A 218 -2.26 -19.45 27.32
C LYS A 218 -3.41 -18.80 28.09
N SER A 219 -3.92 -17.68 27.60
CA SER A 219 -5.18 -17.06 28.08
C SER A 219 -6.36 -17.81 27.48
N ALA A 220 -7.27 -18.29 28.32
CA ALA A 220 -8.46 -19.05 27.92
C ALA A 220 -9.74 -18.20 27.89
N ASN A 221 -9.73 -17.02 28.50
CA ASN A 221 -10.88 -16.13 28.58
C ASN A 221 -10.47 -14.65 28.58
N LEU A 222 -11.47 -13.77 28.48
CA LEU A 222 -11.28 -12.34 28.34
C LEU A 222 -10.62 -11.68 29.55
N THR A 223 -10.95 -12.15 30.76
CA THR A 223 -10.31 -11.68 31.99
C THR A 223 -8.81 -11.98 31.98
N GLN A 224 -8.42 -13.22 31.66
CA GLN A 224 -7.00 -13.60 31.56
C GLN A 224 -6.27 -12.83 30.45
N ALA A 225 -6.93 -12.60 29.32
CA ALA A 225 -6.38 -11.80 28.21
C ALA A 225 -6.15 -10.34 28.63
N THR A 226 -7.16 -9.70 29.22
CA THR A 226 -7.11 -8.29 29.66
C THR A 226 -6.11 -8.10 30.79
N SER A 227 -6.09 -8.97 31.79
CA SER A 227 -5.10 -8.92 32.88
C SER A 227 -3.66 -9.13 32.40
N ARG A 228 -3.46 -9.93 31.34
CA ARG A 228 -2.12 -10.13 30.77
C ARG A 228 -1.64 -8.90 30.02
N LEU A 229 -2.49 -8.36 29.15
CA LEU A 229 -2.15 -7.22 28.31
C LEU A 229 -2.04 -5.94 29.14
N GLY A 230 -2.82 -5.83 30.21
CA GLY A 230 -3.05 -4.56 30.88
C GLY A 230 -4.09 -3.73 30.12
N LEU A 231 -4.54 -2.63 30.72
CA LEU A 231 -5.60 -1.79 30.17
C LEU A 231 -5.15 -1.06 28.90
N ASP A 232 -3.96 -0.48 28.90
CA ASP A 232 -3.45 0.29 27.75
C ASP A 232 -3.29 -0.58 26.50
N ARG A 233 -2.59 -1.73 26.60
CA ARG A 233 -2.47 -2.63 25.45
C ARG A 233 -3.80 -3.27 25.06
N THR A 234 -4.73 -3.45 26.00
CA THR A 234 -6.11 -3.86 25.67
C THR A 234 -6.81 -2.79 24.82
N ARG A 235 -6.69 -1.51 25.18
CA ARG A 235 -7.22 -0.36 24.41
C ARG A 235 -6.73 -0.40 22.97
N GLU A 236 -5.43 -0.52 22.78
CA GLU A 236 -4.77 -0.52 21.47
C GLU A 236 -5.21 -1.71 20.61
N VAL A 237 -5.21 -2.93 21.16
CA VAL A 237 -5.63 -4.12 20.42
C VAL A 237 -7.11 -4.02 20.02
N VAL A 238 -7.98 -3.57 20.93
CA VAL A 238 -9.41 -3.36 20.63
C VAL A 238 -9.59 -2.29 19.55
N MET A 239 -8.85 -1.19 19.65
CA MET A 239 -8.86 -0.11 18.66
C MET A 239 -8.45 -0.62 17.27
N SER A 240 -7.35 -1.38 17.19
CA SER A 240 -6.90 -2.01 15.94
C SER A 240 -7.92 -3.02 15.40
N ILE A 241 -8.55 -3.84 16.25
CA ILE A 241 -9.59 -4.78 15.82
C ILE A 241 -10.80 -4.05 15.22
N CYS A 242 -11.26 -2.99 15.87
CA CYS A 242 -12.41 -2.21 15.41
C CYS A 242 -12.10 -1.49 14.09
N CYS A 243 -10.90 -0.89 13.97
CA CYS A 243 -10.52 -0.13 12.78
C CYS A 243 -10.15 -1.02 11.60
N GLN A 244 -9.64 -2.23 11.83
CA GLN A 244 -9.31 -3.18 10.77
C GLN A 244 -10.49 -3.41 9.81
N GLY A 245 -11.72 -3.42 10.33
CA GLY A 245 -12.92 -3.58 9.53
C GLY A 245 -13.12 -2.48 8.46
N TYR A 246 -12.47 -1.33 8.59
CA TYR A 246 -12.51 -0.27 7.58
C TYR A 246 -11.59 -0.58 6.40
N PHE A 247 -10.50 -1.30 6.63
CA PHE A 247 -9.47 -1.59 5.62
C PHE A 247 -9.84 -2.84 4.81
N VAL A 248 -11.01 -2.79 4.19
CA VAL A 248 -11.51 -3.82 3.29
C VAL A 248 -12.04 -3.19 2.01
N THR A 249 -11.88 -3.88 0.88
CA THR A 249 -12.45 -3.46 -0.39
C THR A 249 -12.84 -4.67 -1.23
N ASN A 250 -14.00 -4.55 -1.89
CA ASN A 250 -14.45 -5.50 -2.90
C ASN A 250 -13.90 -5.18 -4.29
N HIS A 251 -13.23 -4.03 -4.45
CA HIS A 251 -12.61 -3.64 -5.72
C HIS A 251 -11.20 -4.23 -5.79
N ARG A 252 -11.03 -5.31 -6.57
CA ARG A 252 -9.77 -6.06 -6.67
C ARG A 252 -8.55 -5.18 -6.97
N PRO A 253 -8.59 -4.20 -7.89
CA PRO A 253 -7.47 -3.28 -8.14
C PRO A 253 -7.01 -2.45 -6.94
N TYR A 254 -7.85 -2.25 -5.92
CA TYR A 254 -7.50 -1.48 -4.73
C TYR A 254 -7.10 -2.35 -3.53
N ARG A 255 -7.15 -3.69 -3.65
CA ARG A 255 -6.92 -4.58 -2.51
C ARG A 255 -5.53 -4.41 -1.90
N GLU A 256 -4.49 -4.42 -2.73
CA GLU A 256 -3.11 -4.21 -2.29
C GLU A 256 -2.95 -2.83 -1.64
N MET A 257 -3.51 -1.79 -2.25
CA MET A 257 -3.45 -0.42 -1.73
C MET A 257 -4.08 -0.29 -0.34
N VAL A 258 -5.25 -0.92 -0.12
CA VAL A 258 -5.93 -0.95 1.18
C VAL A 258 -5.13 -1.75 2.21
N GLU A 259 -4.55 -2.89 1.81
CA GLU A 259 -3.71 -3.71 2.68
C GLU A 259 -2.41 -2.99 3.09
N THR A 260 -1.72 -2.35 2.14
CA THR A 260 -0.55 -1.51 2.42
C THR A 260 -0.90 -0.38 3.37
N LEU A 261 -2.04 0.29 3.15
CA LEU A 261 -2.49 1.38 4.02
C LEU A 261 -2.83 0.89 5.44
N TRP A 262 -3.40 -0.31 5.58
CA TRP A 262 -3.64 -0.93 6.89
C TRP A 262 -2.33 -1.16 7.64
N TRP A 263 -1.36 -1.80 6.99
CA TRP A 263 -0.07 -2.09 7.61
C TRP A 263 0.74 -0.83 7.91
N HIS A 264 0.64 0.21 7.06
CA HIS A 264 1.18 1.53 7.35
C HIS A 264 0.56 2.15 8.61
N SER A 265 -0.78 2.15 8.69
CA SER A 265 -1.51 2.73 9.83
C SER A 265 -1.18 2.01 11.14
N LEU A 266 -1.13 0.68 11.12
CA LEU A 266 -0.77 -0.14 12.28
C LEU A 266 0.70 0.06 12.70
N ALA A 267 1.62 0.14 11.74
CA ALA A 267 3.02 0.46 12.01
C ALA A 267 3.15 1.85 12.64
N CYS A 268 2.49 2.87 12.10
CA CYS A 268 2.49 4.22 12.66
C CYS A 268 1.96 4.26 14.10
N ALA A 269 0.85 3.56 14.38
CA ALA A 269 0.26 3.50 15.71
C ALA A 269 1.24 2.95 16.75
N HIS A 270 1.87 1.80 16.46
CA HIS A 270 2.84 1.19 17.38
C HIS A 270 4.14 1.98 17.49
N THR A 271 4.59 2.62 16.41
CA THR A 271 5.78 3.46 16.42
C THR A 271 5.54 4.76 17.18
N ALA A 272 4.31 5.29 17.19
CA ALA A 272 3.97 6.50 17.95
C ALA A 272 4.19 6.29 19.46
N ASP A 273 3.66 5.20 20.03
CA ASP A 273 3.93 4.84 21.43
C ASP A 273 5.42 4.65 21.69
N TRP A 274 6.08 3.90 20.79
CA TRP A 274 7.50 3.59 20.92
C TRP A 274 8.37 4.86 20.90
N VAL A 275 8.08 5.82 20.02
CA VAL A 275 8.78 7.12 19.97
C VAL A 275 8.51 7.91 21.26
N ALA A 276 7.28 7.94 21.75
CA ALA A 276 6.94 8.64 22.99
C ALA A 276 7.74 8.09 24.19
N GLU A 277 7.82 6.76 24.30
CA GLU A 277 8.60 6.05 25.32
C GLU A 277 10.10 6.33 25.19
N ARG A 278 10.67 6.20 23.98
CA ARG A 278 12.11 6.43 23.72
C ARG A 278 12.55 7.87 23.97
N LEU A 279 11.70 8.84 23.69
CA LEU A 279 11.96 10.26 23.98
C LEU A 279 11.66 10.63 25.44
N GLY A 280 11.05 9.73 26.22
CA GLY A 280 10.59 10.03 27.58
C GLY A 280 9.50 11.09 27.64
N TRP A 281 8.75 11.27 26.54
CA TRP A 281 7.71 12.28 26.43
C TRP A 281 6.39 11.72 26.93
N LYS A 282 5.92 12.29 28.05
CA LYS A 282 4.55 12.07 28.50
C LYS A 282 3.62 13.01 27.74
N VAL A 283 2.62 12.42 27.10
CA VAL A 283 1.54 13.09 26.38
C VAL A 283 0.22 12.58 26.91
N GLU A 284 -0.79 13.45 26.97
CA GLU A 284 -2.14 13.08 27.41
C GLU A 284 -2.94 12.49 26.25
N GLU A 285 -2.56 12.84 25.02
CA GLU A 285 -3.21 12.36 23.81
C GLU A 285 -2.92 10.88 23.53
N ASP A 286 -3.94 10.17 23.05
CA ASP A 286 -3.82 8.77 22.62
C ASP A 286 -3.11 8.71 21.25
N VAL A 287 -1.79 8.87 21.28
CA VAL A 287 -0.91 8.88 20.09
C VAL A 287 -0.99 7.58 19.30
N PHE A 288 -1.27 6.45 19.95
CA PHE A 288 -1.55 5.19 19.26
C PHE A 288 -2.77 5.33 18.34
N SER A 289 -3.92 5.73 18.89
CA SER A 289 -5.16 5.86 18.11
C SER A 289 -5.03 6.94 17.03
N ILE A 290 -4.32 8.04 17.30
CA ILE A 290 -4.05 9.06 16.30
C ILE A 290 -3.16 8.49 15.19
N GLY A 291 -2.10 7.76 15.53
CA GLY A 291 -1.21 7.11 14.54
C GLY A 291 -1.94 6.10 13.66
N LEU A 292 -2.89 5.36 14.23
CA LEU A 292 -3.73 4.41 13.48
C LEU A 292 -4.70 5.10 12.51
N LEU A 293 -5.16 6.31 12.85
CA LEU A 293 -6.20 7.03 12.10
C LEU A 293 -5.66 8.19 11.26
N HIS A 294 -4.36 8.51 11.34
CA HIS A 294 -3.80 9.71 10.72
C HIS A 294 -4.03 9.78 9.21
N ASP A 295 -4.10 8.61 8.58
CA ASP A 295 -4.24 8.45 7.14
C ASP A 295 -5.65 7.97 6.71
N ILE A 296 -6.65 8.06 7.61
CA ILE A 296 -8.02 7.61 7.31
C ILE A 296 -8.64 8.35 6.12
N GLY A 297 -8.17 9.57 5.81
CA GLY A 297 -8.57 10.29 4.60
C GLY A 297 -8.19 9.56 3.30
N LYS A 298 -7.02 8.88 3.26
CA LYS A 298 -6.62 8.04 2.12
C LYS A 298 -7.57 6.86 1.96
N LEU A 299 -7.91 6.20 3.06
CA LEU A 299 -8.85 5.09 3.06
C LEU A 299 -10.22 5.51 2.51
N LEU A 300 -10.72 6.67 2.94
CA LEU A 300 -12.00 7.21 2.48
C LEU A 300 -12.02 7.45 0.96
N MET A 301 -10.92 7.98 0.41
CA MET A 301 -10.78 8.16 -1.05
C MET A 301 -10.80 6.83 -1.80
N ILE A 302 -10.08 5.81 -1.32
CA ILE A 302 -10.05 4.48 -1.94
C ILE A 302 -11.43 3.83 -1.93
N GLN A 303 -12.13 3.91 -0.79
CA GLN A 303 -13.44 3.29 -0.62
C GLN A 303 -14.48 3.93 -1.54
N VAL A 304 -14.56 5.26 -1.57
CA VAL A 304 -15.53 5.96 -2.42
C VAL A 304 -15.20 5.78 -3.91
N ALA A 305 -13.92 5.82 -4.30
CA ALA A 305 -13.51 5.50 -5.67
C ALA A 305 -13.95 4.08 -6.06
N GLY A 306 -13.65 3.08 -5.21
CA GLY A 306 -14.01 1.68 -5.45
C GLY A 306 -15.52 1.45 -5.54
N GLU A 307 -16.30 2.14 -4.73
CA GLU A 307 -17.76 2.10 -4.79
C GLU A 307 -18.30 2.71 -6.07
N MET A 308 -17.77 3.86 -6.51
CA MET A 308 -18.20 4.52 -7.76
C MET A 308 -17.92 3.63 -8.98
N VAL A 309 -16.75 2.99 -9.01
CA VAL A 309 -16.39 2.02 -10.06
C VAL A 309 -17.32 0.81 -10.05
N GLN A 310 -17.59 0.23 -8.87
CA GLN A 310 -18.48 -0.93 -8.73
C GLN A 310 -19.92 -0.63 -9.15
N ARG A 311 -20.47 0.55 -8.78
CA ARG A 311 -21.83 0.97 -9.15
C ARG A 311 -22.02 1.03 -10.68
N LYS A 312 -20.94 1.23 -11.43
CA LYS A 312 -20.94 1.30 -12.89
C LYS A 312 -20.53 -0.02 -13.56
N LYS A 313 -20.48 -1.13 -12.82
CA LYS A 313 -20.11 -2.47 -13.31
C LYS A 313 -18.73 -2.51 -14.00
N GLY A 314 -17.79 -1.67 -13.57
CA GLY A 314 -16.44 -1.64 -14.14
C GLY A 314 -16.35 -1.06 -15.56
N THR A 315 -17.39 -0.40 -16.07
CA THR A 315 -17.30 0.38 -17.32
C THR A 315 -16.66 1.75 -17.12
N GLN A 316 -16.34 2.10 -15.86
CA GLN A 316 -15.65 3.32 -15.49
C GLN A 316 -14.54 3.00 -14.51
N GLU A 317 -13.45 3.76 -14.56
CA GLU A 317 -12.29 3.60 -13.67
C GLU A 317 -11.82 4.97 -13.17
N VAL A 318 -11.14 5.00 -12.03
CA VAL A 318 -10.42 6.19 -11.56
C VAL A 318 -8.94 5.97 -11.90
N ASP A 319 -8.30 6.96 -12.51
CA ASP A 319 -6.87 6.91 -12.77
C ASP A 319 -6.07 6.79 -11.46
N MET A 320 -5.11 5.87 -11.42
CA MET A 320 -4.33 5.60 -10.21
C MET A 320 -3.41 6.78 -9.88
N GLY A 321 -2.85 7.45 -10.87
CA GLY A 321 -2.02 8.63 -10.69
C GLY A 321 -2.81 9.78 -10.06
N ASP A 322 -4.02 10.03 -10.58
CA ASP A 322 -4.93 11.04 -10.02
C ASP A 322 -5.37 10.69 -8.59
N LEU A 323 -5.64 9.42 -8.32
CA LEU A 323 -5.98 8.95 -6.97
C LEU A 323 -4.81 9.17 -6.00
N TYR A 324 -3.58 8.83 -6.38
CA TYR A 324 -2.39 9.09 -5.55
C TYR A 324 -2.12 10.59 -5.37
N ALA A 325 -2.33 11.40 -6.41
CA ALA A 325 -2.19 12.84 -6.33
C ALA A 325 -3.22 13.45 -5.35
N ALA A 326 -4.48 13.02 -5.43
CA ALA A 326 -5.53 13.45 -4.52
C ALA A 326 -5.29 12.97 -3.09
N MET A 327 -4.75 11.76 -2.90
CA MET A 327 -4.29 11.31 -1.59
C MET A 327 -3.31 12.31 -1.00
N LYS A 328 -2.28 12.71 -1.74
CA LYS A 328 -1.26 13.64 -1.26
C LYS A 328 -1.82 15.03 -0.91
N SER A 329 -2.84 15.51 -1.61
CA SER A 329 -3.37 16.88 -1.43
C SER A 329 -4.59 16.99 -0.53
N HIS A 330 -5.31 15.89 -0.25
CA HIS A 330 -6.61 15.96 0.44
C HIS A 330 -6.77 15.07 1.66
N HIS A 331 -5.86 14.11 1.92
CA HIS A 331 -6.07 13.14 3.01
C HIS A 331 -6.11 13.79 4.39
N GLU A 332 -5.27 14.79 4.67
CA GLU A 332 -5.27 15.51 5.95
C GLU A 332 -6.63 16.17 6.24
N ARG A 333 -7.18 16.89 5.25
CA ARG A 333 -8.47 17.59 5.38
C ARG A 333 -9.63 16.61 5.51
N LEU A 334 -9.67 15.57 4.66
CA LEU A 334 -10.73 14.58 4.67
C LEU A 334 -10.67 13.72 5.94
N GLY A 335 -9.47 13.38 6.40
CA GLY A 335 -9.22 12.64 7.63
C GLY A 335 -9.72 13.40 8.85
N ALA A 336 -9.38 14.69 8.96
CA ALA A 336 -9.89 15.53 10.04
C ALA A 336 -11.43 15.61 10.03
N ALA A 337 -12.03 15.86 8.87
CA ALA A 337 -13.49 15.99 8.74
C ALA A 337 -14.23 14.70 9.14
N ILE A 338 -13.74 13.52 8.74
CA ILE A 338 -14.39 12.26 9.12
C ILE A 338 -14.22 11.94 10.61
N LEU A 339 -13.08 12.30 11.22
CA LEU A 339 -12.88 12.10 12.67
C LEU A 339 -13.79 12.99 13.51
N GLU A 340 -13.97 14.26 13.13
CA GLU A 340 -14.97 15.14 13.73
C GLU A 340 -16.36 14.52 13.62
N LYS A 341 -16.70 14.02 12.44
CA LYS A 341 -18.00 13.38 12.17
C LYS A 341 -18.24 12.12 13.02
N MET A 342 -17.19 11.35 13.27
CA MET A 342 -17.20 10.17 14.14
C MET A 342 -17.30 10.52 15.64
N GLY A 343 -17.18 11.80 16.02
CA GLY A 343 -17.21 12.25 17.41
C GLY A 343 -15.91 12.03 18.16
N TYR A 344 -14.77 11.95 17.45
CA TYR A 344 -13.47 12.01 18.12
C TYR A 344 -13.24 13.39 18.75
N PRO A 345 -12.45 13.49 19.84
CA PRO A 345 -12.05 14.78 20.39
C PRO A 345 -11.39 15.67 19.33
N GLU A 346 -11.63 16.99 19.39
CA GLU A 346 -11.11 17.97 18.42
C GLU A 346 -9.59 17.85 18.20
N ILE A 347 -8.85 17.51 19.24
CA ILE A 347 -7.39 17.31 19.16
C ILE A 347 -7.00 16.22 18.14
N PHE A 348 -7.80 15.16 17.95
CA PHE A 348 -7.53 14.14 16.92
C PHE A 348 -7.57 14.77 15.53
N ALA A 349 -8.65 15.47 15.21
CA ALA A 349 -8.83 16.10 13.90
C ALA A 349 -7.75 17.17 13.65
N SER A 350 -7.41 17.97 14.67
CA SER A 350 -6.37 18.99 14.60
C SER A 350 -4.99 18.41 14.28
N LEU A 351 -4.59 17.32 14.95
CA LEU A 351 -3.31 16.66 14.72
C LEU A 351 -3.27 15.96 13.36
N VAL A 352 -4.33 15.25 12.99
CA VAL A 352 -4.46 14.60 11.68
C VAL A 352 -4.43 15.61 10.53
N LYS A 353 -4.98 16.82 10.70
CA LYS A 353 -4.96 17.85 9.67
C LYS A 353 -3.56 18.43 9.40
N ARG A 354 -2.60 18.21 10.29
CA ARG A 354 -1.28 18.87 10.29
C ARG A 354 -0.11 17.88 10.28
N HIS A 355 -0.36 16.57 10.16
CA HIS A 355 0.67 15.57 10.41
C HIS A 355 1.81 15.56 9.38
N HIS A 356 1.69 16.23 8.23
CA HIS A 356 2.84 16.48 7.33
C HIS A 356 3.41 17.90 7.42
N ARG A 357 2.79 18.79 8.20
CA ARG A 357 3.19 20.18 8.30
C ARG A 357 4.36 20.34 9.27
N MET A 358 5.51 20.74 8.74
CA MET A 358 6.69 21.10 9.55
C MET A 358 6.54 22.53 10.06
N ASP A 359 6.06 22.67 11.30
CA ASP A 359 6.02 23.91 12.05
C ASP A 359 7.24 24.02 12.99
N ASP A 360 7.43 25.17 13.63
CA ASP A 360 8.49 25.36 14.63
C ASP A 360 8.36 24.30 15.76
N PRO A 361 9.38 23.46 15.99
CA PRO A 361 9.36 22.43 17.03
C PRO A 361 9.06 22.94 18.43
N GLU A 362 9.42 24.19 18.76
CA GLU A 362 9.16 24.77 20.08
C GLU A 362 7.67 25.04 20.33
N THR A 363 6.92 25.31 19.25
CA THR A 363 5.47 25.61 19.31
C THR A 363 4.61 24.41 18.92
N THR A 364 5.22 23.38 18.34
CA THR A 364 4.51 22.19 17.85
C THR A 364 4.20 21.24 19.00
N PRO A 365 2.93 20.85 19.21
CA PRO A 365 2.56 19.91 20.27
C PRO A 365 3.36 18.61 20.19
N ARG A 366 3.80 18.08 21.34
CA ARG A 366 4.57 16.83 21.41
C ARG A 366 3.86 15.65 20.74
N ALA A 367 2.54 15.56 20.88
CA ALA A 367 1.74 14.55 20.19
C ALA A 367 1.90 14.64 18.66
N LEU A 368 1.83 15.84 18.07
CA LEU A 368 2.03 16.04 16.62
C LEU A 368 3.43 15.60 16.18
N GLN A 369 4.43 16.01 16.95
CA GLN A 369 5.82 15.65 16.74
C GLN A 369 6.08 14.14 16.82
N ILE A 370 5.37 13.42 17.70
CA ILE A 370 5.42 11.96 17.79
C ILE A 370 4.83 11.32 16.55
N ILE A 371 3.65 11.78 16.10
CA ILE A 371 2.97 11.24 14.92
C ILE A 371 3.81 11.46 13.65
N GLN A 372 4.41 12.64 13.49
CA GLN A 372 5.31 12.96 12.38
C GLN A 372 6.51 12.00 12.30
N ARG A 373 7.17 11.77 13.44
CA ARG A 373 8.29 10.83 13.52
C ARG A 373 7.86 9.40 13.28
N ALA A 374 6.71 8.99 13.84
CA ALA A 374 6.17 7.65 13.68
C ALA A 374 5.81 7.33 12.22
N ASP A 375 5.18 8.28 11.52
CA ASP A 375 4.88 8.19 10.09
C ASP A 375 6.16 7.99 9.27
N MET A 376 7.18 8.83 9.51
CA MET A 376 8.43 8.74 8.77
C MET A 376 9.21 7.45 9.06
N LEU A 377 9.27 7.02 10.32
CA LEU A 377 9.93 5.78 10.72
C LEU A 377 9.21 4.55 10.16
N ALA A 378 7.88 4.53 10.14
CA ALA A 378 7.11 3.46 9.51
C ALA A 378 7.39 3.36 8.01
N LYS A 379 7.45 4.50 7.31
CA LYS A 379 7.85 4.58 5.89
C LYS A 379 9.27 4.06 5.68
N ALA A 380 10.22 4.49 6.49
CA ALA A 380 11.61 4.04 6.42
C ALA A 380 11.75 2.53 6.66
N ALA A 381 10.91 1.95 7.54
CA ALA A 381 10.84 0.52 7.80
C ALA A 381 10.12 -0.30 6.71
N GLY A 382 9.68 0.34 5.61
CA GLY A 382 9.05 -0.31 4.47
C GLY A 382 7.52 -0.39 4.55
N PHE A 383 6.90 0.26 5.52
CA PHE A 383 5.45 0.32 5.69
C PHE A 383 4.89 1.64 5.20
N GLY A 384 5.18 2.05 3.96
CA GLY A 384 4.66 3.30 3.37
C GLY A 384 3.72 3.02 2.20
N LEU A 385 2.71 3.87 2.02
CA LEU A 385 1.88 3.86 0.80
C LEU A 385 2.50 4.76 -0.27
N GLY A 386 2.75 4.21 -1.46
CA GLY A 386 3.27 4.93 -2.62
C GLY A 386 4.80 4.87 -2.77
N GLN A 387 5.32 5.56 -3.78
CA GLN A 387 6.76 5.58 -4.11
C GLN A 387 7.41 6.83 -3.51
N GLN A 388 8.04 6.69 -2.35
CA GLN A 388 9.00 7.67 -1.85
C GLN A 388 10.41 7.14 -2.07
N THR A 389 11.33 8.00 -2.52
CA THR A 389 12.72 7.58 -2.69
C THR A 389 13.41 7.49 -1.33
N PRO A 390 14.41 6.60 -1.17
CA PRO A 390 15.18 6.52 0.07
C PRO A 390 15.78 7.86 0.51
N GLU A 391 16.17 8.69 -0.45
CA GLU A 391 16.74 10.02 -0.21
C GLU A 391 15.69 10.98 0.36
N ALA A 392 14.46 10.95 -0.15
CA ALA A 392 13.38 11.78 0.37
C ALA A 392 12.98 11.39 1.80
N ILE A 393 13.01 10.09 2.11
CA ILE A 393 12.78 9.59 3.47
C ILE A 393 13.91 10.04 4.39
N ALA A 394 15.18 9.87 3.97
CA ALA A 394 16.33 10.28 4.75
C ALA A 394 16.29 11.77 5.09
N GLN A 395 16.05 12.63 4.09
CA GLN A 395 15.93 14.08 4.29
C GLN A 395 14.82 14.42 5.28
N ALA A 396 13.65 13.81 5.15
CA ALA A 396 12.53 14.13 6.03
C ALA A 396 12.76 13.61 7.47
N MET A 397 13.56 12.56 7.67
CA MET A 397 13.99 12.13 9.01
C MET A 397 14.97 13.13 9.63
N GLU A 398 15.89 13.70 8.84
CA GLU A 398 16.81 14.76 9.26
C GLU A 398 16.03 16.03 9.64
N ASP A 399 15.07 16.45 8.82
CA ASP A 399 14.22 17.62 9.07
C ASP A 399 13.41 17.48 10.38
N LEU A 400 13.02 16.25 10.73
CA LEU A 400 12.34 15.92 11.98
C LEU A 400 13.28 15.77 13.19
N GLY A 401 14.59 15.91 12.98
CA GLY A 401 15.61 15.73 14.01
C GLY A 401 15.56 14.33 14.64
N ILE A 402 15.30 13.30 13.83
CA ILE A 402 15.32 11.91 14.31
C ILE A 402 16.78 11.49 14.50
N ASP A 403 17.16 11.23 15.75
CA ASP A 403 18.49 10.74 16.10
C ASP A 403 18.80 9.39 15.42
N GLU A 404 20.04 9.20 14.99
CA GLU A 404 20.46 8.02 14.23
C GLU A 404 20.24 6.72 15.03
N ARG A 405 20.42 6.74 16.36
CA ARG A 405 20.16 5.57 17.21
C ARG A 405 18.67 5.23 17.26
N ILE A 406 17.80 6.24 17.33
CA ILE A 406 16.34 6.02 17.29
C ILE A 406 15.96 5.43 15.94
N LYS A 407 16.54 5.92 14.85
CA LYS A 407 16.34 5.37 13.51
C LYS A 407 16.78 3.91 13.41
N GLU A 408 17.99 3.57 13.84
CA GLU A 408 18.49 2.19 13.80
C GLU A 408 17.61 1.23 14.61
N ASP A 409 17.26 1.61 15.84
CA ASP A 409 16.40 0.80 16.70
C ASP A 409 15.02 0.60 16.06
N ALA A 410 14.41 1.65 15.52
CA ALA A 410 13.11 1.58 14.86
C ALA A 410 13.11 0.68 13.62
N LEU A 411 14.15 0.77 12.77
CA LEU A 411 14.28 -0.04 11.57
C LEU A 411 14.44 -1.54 11.88
N SER A 412 14.94 -1.88 13.07
CA SER A 412 15.01 -3.25 13.57
C SER A 412 13.70 -3.70 14.23
N GLU A 413 13.11 -2.86 15.07
CA GLU A 413 11.96 -3.23 15.90
C GLU A 413 10.62 -3.23 15.13
N ILE A 414 10.39 -2.27 14.22
CA ILE A 414 9.10 -2.13 13.52
C ILE A 414 8.78 -3.38 12.69
N PRO A 415 9.66 -3.89 11.80
CA PRO A 415 9.34 -5.06 10.99
C PRO A 415 9.06 -6.31 11.82
N LEU A 416 9.86 -6.54 12.87
CA LEU A 416 9.68 -7.66 13.80
C LEU A 416 8.31 -7.59 14.48
N ARG A 417 7.93 -6.40 14.95
CA ARG A 417 6.63 -6.17 15.60
C ARG A 417 5.48 -6.40 14.63
N MET A 418 5.58 -5.90 13.41
CA MET A 418 4.55 -6.08 12.38
C MET A 418 4.41 -7.56 11.97
N GLU A 419 5.51 -8.30 11.84
CA GLU A 419 5.50 -9.73 11.55
C GLU A 419 4.74 -10.51 12.64
N GLN A 420 4.98 -10.21 13.91
CA GLN A 420 4.29 -10.88 15.01
C GLN A 420 2.79 -10.55 15.06
N LEU A 421 2.39 -9.36 14.59
CA LEU A 421 1.00 -8.93 14.53
C LEU A 421 0.23 -9.52 13.34
N ARG A 422 0.90 -10.04 12.30
CA ARG A 422 0.25 -10.81 11.22
C ARG A 422 -0.59 -11.96 11.76
N TYR A 423 -0.11 -12.66 12.78
CA TYR A 423 -0.89 -13.74 13.42
C TYR A 423 -2.26 -13.29 13.95
N VAL A 424 -2.39 -12.03 14.35
CA VAL A 424 -3.63 -11.46 14.91
C VAL A 424 -4.52 -10.87 13.82
N PHE A 425 -3.91 -10.17 12.85
CA PHE A 425 -4.62 -9.32 11.90
C PHE A 425 -4.64 -9.84 10.45
N GLY A 426 -3.92 -10.90 10.09
CA GLY A 426 -3.88 -11.42 8.72
C GLY A 426 -2.50 -11.91 8.36
#